data_AF-A0A955UME2-F1
#
_entry.id   AF-A0A955UME2-F1
#
_cell.length_a   1.000
_cell.length_b   1.000
_cell.length_c   1.000
_cell.angle_alpha   90.00
_cell.angle_beta   90.00
_cell.angle_gamma   90.00
#
_symmetry.space_group_name_H-M   'P 1'
#
loop_
_entity.id
_entity.type
_entity.pdbx_description
1 polymer ?
#
loop_
_entity_poly.entity_id
_entity_poly.type
_entity_poly.pdbx_seq_one_letter_code
_entity_poly.pdbx_strand_id
1 'polypeptide(L)'
;LAIWSVWRNYVKDRSENRRRGTPAMGLGIAKRALRTRELLEPRLFPGRVRSLRGWLAECYFGRITTRAIETNVTHSKRYAA
;
A
#
# COMPACT_ATOMS: atom_id res chain seq x y z
N LEU A 1 2.77 -4.12 -5.08
CA LEU A 1 4.11 -4.69 -4.78
C LEU A 1 4.94 -3.83 -3.82
N ALA A 2 5.13 -2.52 -4.05
CA ALA A 2 5.99 -1.66 -3.20
C ALA A 2 5.67 -1.67 -1.69
N ILE A 3 4.38 -1.66 -1.30
CA ILE A 3 3.98 -1.66 0.11
C ILE A 3 4.42 -2.93 0.86
N TRP A 4 4.44 -4.07 0.17
CA TRP A 4 4.88 -5.33 0.76
C TRP A 4 6.38 -5.34 1.03
N SER A 5 7.17 -4.72 0.15
CA SER A 5 8.60 -4.54 0.37
C SER A 5 8.87 -3.69 1.60
N VAL A 6 8.14 -2.59 1.78
CA VAL A 6 8.29 -1.75 2.99
C VAL A 6 7.85 -2.52 4.24
N TRP A 7 6.69 -3.19 4.20
CA TRP A 7 6.18 -3.96 5.32
C TRP A 7 7.17 -5.04 5.77
N ARG A 8 7.68 -5.84 4.83
CA ARG A 8 8.60 -6.95 5.13
C ARG A 8 9.93 -6.45 5.72
N ASN A 9 10.45 -5.33 5.23
CA ASN A 9 11.80 -4.87 5.59
C ASN A 9 11.83 -3.90 6.79
N TYR A 10 10.77 -3.13 7.00
CA TYR A 10 10.75 -2.04 7.98
C TYR A 10 9.73 -2.23 9.10
N VAL A 11 8.71 -3.09 8.94
CA VAL A 11 7.65 -3.29 9.95
C VAL A 11 7.76 -4.67 10.59
N LYS A 12 7.83 -5.73 9.78
CA LYS A 12 7.84 -7.10 10.28
C LYS A 12 9.21 -7.48 10.86
N ASP A 13 9.19 -8.22 11.98
CA ASP A 13 10.40 -8.88 12.48
C ASP A 13 10.89 -9.92 11.47
N ARG A 14 12.21 -10.07 11.35
CA ARG A 14 12.80 -11.04 10.43
C ARG A 14 12.67 -12.49 10.92
N SER A 15 12.30 -12.70 12.18
CA SER A 15 12.00 -14.02 12.73
C SER A 15 10.61 -14.05 13.36
N GLU A 16 9.87 -15.13 13.10
CA GLU A 16 8.54 -15.35 13.68
C GLU A 16 8.63 -16.03 15.06
N ASN A 17 9.74 -16.70 15.35
CA ASN A 17 9.96 -17.42 16.60
C ASN A 17 10.70 -16.60 17.66
N ARG A 18 11.47 -15.58 17.26
CA ARG A 18 12.29 -14.77 18.18
C ARG A 18 12.28 -13.31 17.74
N ARG A 19 12.18 -12.39 18.69
CA ARG A 19 12.21 -10.95 18.42
C ARG A 19 13.65 -10.52 18.10
N ARG A 20 13.97 -10.38 16.81
CA ARG A 20 15.33 -10.09 16.30
C ARG A 20 15.43 -8.71 15.64
N GLY A 21 14.33 -7.97 15.59
CA GLY A 21 14.23 -6.71 14.86
C GLY A 21 13.98 -6.92 13.37
N THR A 22 13.68 -5.82 12.68
CA THR A 22 13.38 -5.87 11.25
C THR A 22 14.66 -6.03 10.41
N PRO A 23 14.58 -6.46 9.15
CA PRO A 23 15.74 -6.49 8.26
C PRO A 23 16.49 -5.14 8.18
N ALA A 24 15.75 -4.02 8.11
CA ALA A 24 16.34 -2.69 8.10
C ALA A 24 17.09 -2.35 9.41
N MET A 25 16.64 -2.88 10.55
CA MET A 25 17.37 -2.75 11.82
C MET A 25 18.65 -3.59 11.84
N GLY A 26 18.58 -4.82 11.31
CA GLY A 26 19.76 -5.70 11.19
C GLY A 26 20.86 -5.10 10.31
N LEU A 27 20.48 -4.31 9.30
CA LEU A 27 21.40 -3.59 8.43
C LEU A 27 21.81 -2.21 8.95
N GLY A 28 21.32 -1.77 10.12
CA GLY A 28 21.61 -0.44 10.67
C GLY A 28 20.94 0.73 9.93
N ILE A 29 20.08 0.45 8.94
CA ILE A 29 19.36 1.46 8.14
C ILE A 29 18.28 2.15 9.00
N ALA A 30 17.64 1.39 9.88
CA ALA A 30 16.60 1.88 10.78
C ALA A 30 16.94 1.57 12.23
N LYS A 31 16.80 2.56 13.12
CA LYS A 31 17.03 2.38 14.56
C LYS A 31 15.87 1.62 15.25
N ARG A 32 14.69 1.60 14.63
CA ARG A 32 13.48 0.94 15.13
C ARG A 32 12.58 0.49 13.98
N ALA A 33 11.68 -0.43 14.27
CA ALA A 33 10.60 -0.78 13.35
C ALA A 33 9.70 0.44 13.08
N LEU A 34 9.23 0.54 11.83
CA LEU A 34 8.12 1.43 11.48
C LEU A 34 6.82 0.89 12.07
N ARG A 35 6.03 1.80 12.63
CA ARG A 35 4.66 1.50 13.06
C ARG A 35 3.73 1.53 11.85
N THR A 36 2.65 0.76 11.89
CA THR A 36 1.62 0.77 10.85
C THR A 36 1.10 2.18 10.56
N ARG A 37 0.95 3.02 11.60
CA ARG A 37 0.57 4.43 11.43
C ARG A 37 1.57 5.20 10.58
N GLU A 38 2.86 5.06 10.82
CA GLU A 38 3.93 5.78 10.10
C GLU A 38 4.04 5.31 8.65
N LEU A 39 3.78 4.02 8.41
CA LEU A 39 3.71 3.47 7.05
C LEU A 39 2.54 4.06 6.24
N LEU A 40 1.41 4.30 6.91
CA LEU A 40 0.17 4.72 6.27
C LEU A 40 -0.04 6.25 6.30
N GLU A 41 0.67 6.98 7.16
CA GLU A 41 0.53 8.42 7.33
C GLU A 41 0.86 9.22 6.05
N PRO A 42 1.91 8.91 5.29
CA PRO A 42 2.16 9.55 3.99
C PRO A 42 1.15 9.14 2.92
N ARG A 43 0.34 8.11 3.14
CA ARG A 43 -0.55 7.57 2.13
C ARG A 43 -1.81 8.43 2.04
N LEU A 44 -2.06 8.94 0.84
CA LEU A 44 -3.31 9.61 0.51
C LEU A 44 -4.43 8.56 0.46
N PHE A 45 -5.22 8.48 1.54
CA PHE A 45 -6.45 7.69 1.55
C PHE A 45 -7.59 8.51 0.96
N PRO A 46 -8.39 7.98 0.02
CA PRO A 46 -9.51 8.72 -0.59
C PRO A 46 -10.49 9.34 0.39
N GLY A 47 -10.77 8.66 1.51
CA GLY A 47 -11.64 9.21 2.55
C GLY A 47 -11.01 10.31 3.40
N ARG A 48 -9.69 10.54 3.30
CA ARG A 48 -8.94 11.53 4.09
C ARG A 48 -8.40 12.69 3.24
N VAL A 49 -8.29 12.53 1.92
CA VAL A 49 -7.96 13.61 1.00
C VAL A 49 -9.23 14.14 0.33
N ARG A 50 -9.56 15.39 0.60
CA ARG A 50 -10.64 16.14 -0.06
C ARG A 50 -10.41 16.34 -1.58
N SER A 51 -9.19 16.06 -2.05
CA SER A 51 -8.68 16.43 -3.38
C SER A 51 -8.67 15.31 -4.43
N LEU A 52 -9.12 14.09 -4.12
CA LEU A 52 -9.29 13.08 -5.17
C LEU A 52 -10.51 13.47 -6.04
N ARG A 53 -10.24 14.16 -7.14
CA ARG A 53 -11.23 14.66 -8.11
C ARG A 53 -10.80 14.36 -9.54
N GLY A 54 -11.77 14.42 -10.46
CA GLY A 54 -11.57 14.24 -11.89
C GLY A 54 -10.88 12.91 -12.22
N TRP A 55 -9.96 12.96 -13.17
CA TRP A 55 -9.24 11.80 -13.70
C TRP A 55 -8.56 10.94 -12.62
N LEU A 56 -7.93 11.55 -11.61
CA LEU A 56 -7.24 10.81 -10.55
C LEU A 56 -8.23 10.00 -9.67
N ALA A 57 -9.43 10.53 -9.44
CA ALA A 57 -10.47 9.79 -8.74
C ALA A 57 -10.95 8.61 -9.60
N GLU A 58 -11.15 8.82 -10.91
CA GLU A 58 -11.55 7.75 -11.82
C GLU A 58 -10.51 6.63 -11.87
N CYS A 59 -9.21 6.95 -11.92
CA CYS A 59 -8.12 5.97 -11.82
C CYS A 59 -8.25 5.16 -10.52
N TYR A 60 -8.32 5.86 -9.39
CA TYR A 60 -8.27 5.24 -8.07
C TYR A 60 -9.43 4.26 -7.84
N PHE A 61 -10.64 4.67 -8.26
CA PHE A 61 -11.85 3.86 -8.10
C PHE A 61 -12.05 2.84 -9.23
N GLY A 62 -11.11 2.71 -10.18
CA GLY A 62 -11.22 1.76 -11.28
C GLY A 62 -12.35 2.09 -12.27
N ARG A 63 -12.72 3.37 -12.38
CA ARG A 63 -13.81 3.87 -13.24
C ARG A 63 -13.33 4.28 -14.64
N ILE A 64 -12.02 4.27 -14.89
CA ILE A 64 -11.47 4.56 -16.21
C ILE A 64 -11.68 3.36 -17.13
N THR A 65 -12.22 3.65 -18.30
CA THR A 65 -12.27 2.72 -19.43
C THR A 65 -10.88 2.61 -20.03
N THR A 66 -10.22 1.46 -19.88
CA THR A 66 -8.90 1.22 -20.46
C THR A 66 -8.98 0.18 -21.56
N ARG A 67 -8.28 0.42 -22.68
CA ARG A 67 -8.10 -0.56 -23.77
C ARG A 67 -7.37 -1.83 -23.33
N ALA A 68 -6.68 -1.79 -22.18
CA ALA A 68 -5.99 -2.96 -21.64
C ALA A 68 -6.96 -4.01 -21.04
N ILE A 69 -8.25 -3.67 -20.90
CA ILE A 69 -9.30 -4.62 -20.54
C ILE A 69 -10.07 -4.93 -21.83
N GLU A 70 -10.15 -6.21 -22.14
CA GLU A 70 -10.63 -6.75 -23.43
C GLU A 70 -12.07 -6.32 -23.78
N THR A 71 -12.87 -6.05 -22.77
CA THR A 71 -14.16 -5.36 -22.87
C THR A 71 -13.99 -4.01 -22.20
N ASN A 72 -14.50 -2.93 -22.80
CA ASN A 72 -14.47 -1.55 -22.26
C ASN A 72 -15.30 -1.42 -20.96
N VAL A 73 -14.94 -2.16 -19.91
CA VAL A 73 -15.62 -2.21 -18.63
C VAL A 73 -14.74 -1.65 -17.54
N THR A 74 -15.35 -0.83 -16.70
CA THR A 74 -14.81 -0.41 -15.41
C THR A 74 -14.43 -1.63 -14.58
N HIS A 75 -13.38 -1.54 -13.77
CA HIS A 75 -12.98 -2.61 -12.85
C HIS A 75 -14.10 -2.87 -11.83
N SER A 76 -14.99 -3.83 -12.12
CA SER A 76 -15.96 -4.31 -11.14
C SER A 76 -15.23 -5.24 -10.16
N LYS A 77 -15.32 -4.94 -8.86
CA LYS A 77 -14.70 -5.78 -7.84
C LYS A 77 -15.42 -7.14 -7.82
N ARG A 78 -14.75 -8.19 -8.28
CA ARG A 78 -15.30 -9.56 -8.29
C ARG A 78 -15.33 -10.24 -6.91
N TYR A 79 -14.53 -9.76 -5.95
CA TYR A 79 -14.27 -10.45 -4.68
C TYR A 79 -14.45 -9.61 -3.40
N ALA A 80 -14.99 -8.39 -3.51
CA ALA A 80 -15.31 -7.59 -2.32
C ALA A 80 -16.83 -7.53 -2.21
N ALA A 81 -17.40 -8.46 -1.45
CA ALA A 81 -18.78 -8.42 -0.98
C ALA A 81 -18.89 -7.52 0.26
#